data_AF-A0A2U1L649-F1
#
_entry.id   AF-A0A2U1L649-F1
#
_cell.length_a   1.000
_cell.length_b   1.000
_cell.length_c   1.000
_cell.angle_alpha   90.00
_cell.angle_beta   90.00
_cell.angle_gamma   90.00
#
_symmetry.space_group_name_H-M   'P 1'
#
loop_
_entity.id
_entity.type
_entity.pdbx_description
1 polymer ?
#
loop_
_entity_poly.entity_id
_entity_poly.type
_entity_poly.pdbx_seq_one_letter_code
_entity_poly.pdbx_strand_id
1 'polypeptide(L)'
;MRRLLVLFLTVMPSFEPYRITDHCPAVLKLPLQDKPKPKPFKFSNYIVHKLNFRTVVEEGWSTEISGHKLFRVVKKLRQLKKPLRKLMWSSGNLHDRVVNLWCKLDAAQIKLDSNPHSNELREDESHLLKAFNDALLDEERFLGQKSKIEWLRVG
;
A
#
# COMPACT_ATOMS: atom_id res chain seq x y z
N MET A 1 -16.29 -10.33 -32.24
CA MET A 1 -14.82 -10.36 -32.39
C MET A 1 -14.33 -9.84 -33.77
N ARG A 2 -14.83 -8.70 -34.29
CA ARG A 2 -14.38 -8.17 -35.61
C ARG A 2 -14.02 -6.67 -35.62
N ARG A 3 -13.88 -6.03 -34.45
CA ARG A 3 -13.59 -4.58 -34.35
C ARG A 3 -12.26 -4.21 -33.70
N LEU A 4 -11.39 -5.18 -33.39
CA LEU A 4 -10.09 -4.92 -32.75
C LEU A 4 -8.90 -4.86 -33.72
N LEU A 5 -9.09 -5.22 -35.00
CA LEU A 5 -7.99 -5.33 -35.98
C LEU A 5 -7.61 -4.01 -36.67
N VAL A 6 -8.33 -2.92 -36.45
CA VAL A 6 -8.15 -1.67 -37.23
C VAL A 6 -7.15 -0.69 -36.56
N LEU A 7 -6.68 -0.95 -35.34
CA LEU A 7 -5.84 0.02 -34.60
C LEU A 7 -4.34 -0.29 -34.54
N PHE A 8 -3.87 -1.44 -35.01
CA PHE A 8 -2.46 -1.83 -34.83
C PHE A 8 -1.89 -2.56 -36.05
N LEU A 9 -1.67 -1.82 -37.14
CA LEU A 9 -1.14 -2.32 -38.43
C LEU A 9 0.34 -2.78 -38.39
N THR A 10 1.00 -2.78 -37.24
CA THR A 10 2.45 -3.05 -37.13
C THR A 10 2.86 -4.06 -36.07
N VAL A 11 1.93 -4.72 -35.37
CA VAL A 11 2.27 -5.67 -34.31
C VAL A 11 1.98 -7.11 -34.76
N MET A 12 3.04 -7.87 -35.04
CA MET A 12 2.96 -9.29 -35.34
C MET A 12 2.86 -10.11 -34.04
N PRO A 13 1.84 -10.96 -33.86
CA PRO A 13 1.77 -11.86 -32.71
C PRO A 13 2.85 -12.96 -32.81
N SER A 14 3.48 -13.29 -31.68
CA SER A 14 4.35 -14.45 -31.55
C SER A 14 3.57 -15.64 -30.99
N PHE A 15 3.72 -16.81 -31.59
CA PHE A 15 3.05 -18.05 -31.17
C PHE A 15 4.01 -18.93 -30.39
N GLU A 16 3.64 -19.31 -29.17
CA GLU A 16 4.45 -20.17 -28.29
C GLU A 16 4.10 -21.66 -28.52
N PRO A 17 5.04 -22.60 -28.27
CA PRO A 17 4.82 -24.02 -28.51
C PRO A 17 3.70 -24.58 -27.63
N TYR A 18 2.93 -25.52 -28.21
CA TYR A 18 1.66 -26.04 -27.70
C TYR A 18 1.71 -26.79 -26.36
N ARG A 19 2.90 -27.14 -25.86
CA ARG A 19 3.12 -27.86 -24.58
C ARG A 19 2.04 -28.94 -24.31
N ILE A 20 1.15 -28.76 -23.33
CA ILE A 20 0.22 -29.79 -22.82
C ILE A 20 -1.24 -29.54 -23.27
N THR A 21 -1.48 -28.53 -24.12
CA THR A 21 -2.83 -28.14 -24.56
C THR A 21 -2.86 -28.01 -26.07
N ASP A 22 -3.93 -28.47 -26.73
CA ASP A 22 -4.14 -28.30 -28.19
C ASP A 22 -4.40 -26.83 -28.61
N HIS A 23 -4.08 -25.87 -27.75
CA HIS A 23 -4.21 -24.43 -28.01
C HIS A 23 -2.84 -23.77 -28.08
N CYS A 24 -2.59 -23.01 -29.16
CA CYS A 24 -1.42 -22.13 -29.27
C CYS A 24 -1.75 -20.79 -28.61
N PRO A 25 -1.17 -20.44 -27.46
CA PRO A 25 -1.31 -19.08 -26.96
C PRO A 25 -0.58 -18.12 -27.92
N ALA A 26 -1.35 -17.19 -28.50
CA ALA A 26 -0.81 -16.07 -29.27
C ALA A 26 -0.45 -14.92 -28.32
N VAL A 27 0.82 -14.52 -28.28
CA VAL A 27 1.28 -13.39 -27.47
C VAL A 27 1.41 -12.17 -28.37
N LEU A 28 0.61 -11.14 -28.08
CA LEU A 28 0.67 -9.85 -28.78
C LEU A 28 1.41 -8.83 -27.91
N LYS A 29 2.61 -8.42 -28.33
CA LYS A 29 3.40 -7.38 -27.64
C LYS A 29 3.05 -6.00 -28.19
N LEU A 30 2.10 -5.32 -27.55
CA LEU A 30 1.77 -3.95 -27.90
C LEU A 30 2.85 -2.99 -27.39
N PRO A 31 3.37 -2.04 -28.20
CA PRO A 31 4.22 -0.97 -27.72
C PRO A 31 3.38 -0.04 -26.84
N LEU A 32 3.30 -0.36 -25.56
CA LEU A 32 2.65 0.47 -24.56
C LEU A 32 3.56 1.67 -24.28
N GLN A 33 3.14 2.85 -24.70
CA GLN A 33 3.58 4.08 -24.03
C GLN A 33 2.93 4.06 -22.64
N ASP A 34 3.58 3.40 -21.68
CA ASP A 34 3.13 3.29 -20.31
C ASP A 34 3.29 4.63 -19.58
N LYS A 35 2.46 5.61 -19.93
CA LYS A 35 2.18 6.69 -18.98
C LYS A 35 1.43 6.05 -17.82
N PRO A 36 1.95 6.10 -16.57
CA PRO A 36 1.29 5.49 -15.44
C PRO A 36 -0.10 6.11 -15.28
N LYS A 37 -1.14 5.33 -15.56
CA LYS A 37 -2.52 5.76 -15.33
C LYS A 37 -2.72 5.95 -13.82
N PRO A 38 -3.42 7.01 -13.39
CA PRO A 38 -3.70 7.22 -11.97
C PRO A 38 -4.49 6.04 -11.44
N LYS A 39 -3.90 5.31 -10.50
CA LYS A 39 -4.57 4.16 -9.85
C LYS A 39 -5.76 4.67 -9.03
N PRO A 40 -6.92 3.96 -9.07
CA PRO A 40 -8.03 4.25 -8.16
C PRO A 40 -7.54 4.29 -6.71
N PHE A 41 -8.14 5.15 -5.90
CA PHE A 41 -7.85 5.17 -4.47
C PHE A 41 -8.28 3.84 -3.85
N LYS A 42 -7.32 3.14 -3.24
CA LYS A 42 -7.57 1.98 -2.38
C LYS A 42 -7.29 2.41 -0.95
N PHE A 43 -8.29 2.27 -0.08
CA PHE A 43 -8.14 2.56 1.34
C PHE A 43 -7.35 1.42 1.99
N SER A 44 -6.24 1.77 2.66
CA SER A 44 -5.42 0.81 3.38
C SER A 44 -5.74 0.85 4.87
N ASN A 45 -6.16 -0.27 5.46
CA ASN A 45 -6.72 -0.30 6.82
C ASN A 45 -5.73 0.16 7.89
N TYR A 46 -4.42 -0.04 7.69
CA TYR A 46 -3.40 0.38 8.66
C TYR A 46 -3.43 1.90 8.94
N ILE A 47 -3.94 2.73 8.01
CA ILE A 47 -3.97 4.19 8.20
C ILE A 47 -4.89 4.61 9.35
N VAL A 48 -5.86 3.77 9.74
CA VAL A 48 -6.78 4.02 10.86
C VAL A 48 -6.00 4.14 12.19
N HIS A 49 -4.84 3.51 12.29
CA HIS A 49 -4.00 3.52 13.49
C HIS A 49 -2.98 4.66 13.52
N LYS A 50 -3.00 5.57 12.54
CA LYS A 50 -2.13 6.75 12.54
C LYS A 50 -2.73 7.85 13.38
N LEU A 51 -1.90 8.54 14.15
CA LEU A 51 -2.30 9.59 15.09
C LEU A 51 -3.19 10.66 14.43
N ASN A 52 -2.85 11.07 13.21
CA ASN A 52 -3.56 12.13 12.48
C ASN A 52 -4.82 11.65 11.74
N PHE A 53 -5.12 10.34 11.74
CA PHE A 53 -6.27 9.81 11.01
C PHE A 53 -7.58 10.40 11.51
N ARG A 54 -7.78 10.42 12.83
CA ARG A 54 -9.00 10.92 13.45
C ARG A 54 -9.23 12.39 13.11
N THR A 55 -8.21 13.23 13.28
CA THR A 55 -8.26 14.66 12.95
C THR A 55 -8.65 14.90 11.49
N VAL A 56 -8.01 14.18 10.55
CA VAL A 56 -8.30 14.29 9.11
C VAL A 56 -9.76 13.92 8.80
N VAL A 57 -10.27 12.87 9.44
CA VAL A 57 -11.66 12.44 9.24
C VAL A 57 -12.62 13.47 9.82
N GLU A 58 -12.37 13.97 11.03
CA GLU A 58 -13.22 14.97 11.69
C GLU A 58 -13.29 16.29 10.90
N GLU A 59 -12.16 16.78 10.40
CA GLU A 59 -12.11 17.97 9.54
C GLU A 59 -12.95 17.79 8.26
N GLY A 60 -12.76 16.66 7.57
CA GLY A 60 -13.53 16.36 6.37
C GLY A 60 -15.02 16.14 6.66
N TRP A 61 -15.36 15.61 7.84
CA TRP A 61 -16.75 15.39 8.24
C TRP A 61 -17.45 16.66 8.70
N SER A 62 -16.71 17.64 9.22
CA SER A 62 -17.24 18.93 9.67
C SER A 62 -17.58 19.88 8.52
N THR A 63 -17.19 19.54 7.28
CA THR A 63 -17.49 20.35 6.10
C THR A 63 -19.00 20.40 5.83
N GLU A 64 -19.55 21.61 5.71
CA GLU A 64 -20.94 21.82 5.35
C GLU A 64 -21.15 21.62 3.84
N ILE A 65 -22.16 20.83 3.49
CA ILE A 65 -22.47 20.46 2.11
C ILE A 65 -23.97 20.60 1.92
N SER A 66 -24.38 21.41 0.95
CA SER A 66 -25.77 21.53 0.52
C SER A 66 -26.21 20.34 -0.32
N GLY A 67 -27.49 19.97 -0.21
CA GLY A 67 -28.13 18.86 -0.89
C GLY A 67 -28.77 17.85 0.07
N HIS A 68 -29.40 16.82 -0.49
CA HIS A 68 -30.05 15.78 0.30
C HIS A 68 -29.03 14.90 1.06
N LYS A 69 -29.50 14.20 2.10
CA LYS A 69 -28.66 13.46 3.07
C LYS A 69 -27.63 12.52 2.40
N LEU A 70 -28.05 11.71 1.42
CA LEU A 70 -27.17 10.77 0.72
C LEU A 70 -26.06 11.48 -0.08
N PHE A 71 -26.41 12.55 -0.82
CA PHE A 71 -25.44 13.36 -1.54
C PHE A 71 -24.37 13.96 -0.60
N ARG A 72 -24.78 14.43 0.58
CA ARG A 72 -23.85 14.97 1.59
C ARG A 72 -22.83 13.93 2.03
N VAL A 73 -23.28 12.70 2.33
CA VAL A 73 -22.39 11.59 2.72
C VAL A 73 -21.41 11.23 1.60
N VAL A 74 -21.91 11.04 0.37
CA VAL A 74 -21.06 10.67 -0.77
C VAL A 74 -20.02 11.76 -1.07
N LYS A 75 -20.40 13.03 -0.97
CA LYS A 75 -19.48 14.14 -1.24
C LYS A 75 -18.41 14.27 -0.15
N LYS A 76 -18.76 14.10 1.13
CA LYS A 76 -17.77 14.03 2.24
C LYS A 76 -16.78 12.89 2.04
N LEU A 77 -17.25 11.68 1.73
CA LEU A 77 -16.38 10.54 1.43
C LEU A 77 -15.47 10.80 0.23
N ARG A 78 -15.97 11.47 -0.81
CA ARG A 78 -15.17 11.83 -1.98
C ARG A 78 -14.08 12.86 -1.64
N GLN A 79 -14.38 13.85 -0.81
CA GLN A 79 -13.42 14.86 -0.35
C GLN A 79 -12.32 14.23 0.52
N LEU A 80 -12.68 13.28 1.40
CA LEU A 80 -11.73 12.56 2.25
C LEU A 80 -10.70 11.72 1.49
N LYS A 81 -10.95 11.33 0.23
CA LYS A 81 -9.98 10.54 -0.56
C LYS A 81 -8.61 11.23 -0.70
N LYS A 82 -8.59 12.56 -0.87
CA LYS A 82 -7.35 13.33 -1.05
C LYS A 82 -6.50 13.39 0.24
N PRO A 83 -7.03 13.84 1.39
CA PRO A 83 -6.25 13.90 2.62
C PRO A 83 -5.87 12.52 3.15
N LEU A 84 -6.73 11.50 2.98
CA LEU A 84 -6.37 10.12 3.35
C LEU A 84 -5.24 9.56 2.47
N ARG A 85 -5.22 9.88 1.17
CA ARG A 85 -4.09 9.53 0.30
C ARG A 85 -2.80 10.26 0.72
N LYS A 86 -2.90 11.54 1.10
CA LYS A 86 -1.77 12.31 1.62
C LYS A 86 -1.21 11.66 2.91
N LEU A 87 -2.09 11.28 3.85
CA LEU A 87 -1.71 10.60 5.09
C LEU A 87 -1.03 9.24 4.83
N MET A 88 -1.52 8.51 3.84
CA MET A 88 -0.89 7.25 3.40
C MET A 88 0.51 7.50 2.86
N TRP A 89 0.69 8.50 1.99
CA TRP A 89 2.00 8.83 1.41
C TRP A 89 2.99 9.44 2.41
N SER A 90 2.52 10.19 3.41
CA SER A 90 3.39 10.72 4.46
C SER A 90 3.99 9.63 5.33
N SER A 91 3.40 8.42 5.33
CA SER A 91 3.97 7.25 6.03
C SER A 91 5.13 6.61 5.27
N GLY A 92 5.40 7.03 4.03
CA GLY A 92 6.46 6.46 3.19
C GLY A 92 6.17 5.02 2.73
N ASN A 93 7.23 4.33 2.30
CA ASN A 93 7.17 2.90 2.00
C ASN A 93 7.28 2.09 3.30
N LEU A 94 6.26 1.28 3.57
CA LEU A 94 6.21 0.43 4.77
C LEU A 94 7.34 -0.59 4.80
N HIS A 95 7.63 -1.21 3.66
CA HIS A 95 8.65 -2.26 3.58
C HIS A 95 10.05 -1.69 3.84
N ASP A 96 10.38 -0.59 3.16
CA ASP A 96 11.66 0.09 3.37
C ASP A 96 11.80 0.56 4.82
N ARG A 97 10.71 0.99 5.46
CA ARG A 97 10.73 1.38 6.87
C ARG A 97 11.07 0.20 7.79
N VAL A 98 10.49 -0.98 7.56
CA VAL A 98 10.79 -2.20 8.33
C VAL A 98 12.27 -2.57 8.16
N VAL A 99 12.76 -2.63 6.92
CA VAL A 99 14.18 -2.95 6.64
C VAL A 99 15.13 -1.95 7.32
N ASN A 100 14.84 -0.65 7.21
CA ASN A 100 15.67 0.38 7.84
C ASN A 100 15.70 0.29 9.36
N LEU A 101 14.56 0.00 10.00
CA LEU A 101 14.48 -0.16 11.45
C LEU A 101 15.19 -1.43 11.92
N TRP A 102 15.09 -2.51 11.14
CA TRP A 102 15.82 -3.74 11.40
C TRP A 102 17.34 -3.52 11.40
N CYS A 103 17.89 -2.87 10.37
CA CYS A 103 19.33 -2.56 10.31
C CYS A 103 19.79 -1.68 11.49
N LYS A 104 18.96 -0.71 11.91
CA LYS A 104 19.27 0.15 13.07
C LYS A 104 19.25 -0.63 14.37
N LEU A 105 18.26 -1.51 14.54
CA LEU A 105 18.12 -2.35 15.72
C LEU A 105 19.30 -3.32 15.82
N ASP A 106 19.68 -3.97 14.72
CA ASP A 106 20.84 -4.87 14.64
C ASP A 106 22.13 -4.15 15.07
N ALA A 107 22.37 -2.96 14.51
CA ALA A 107 23.52 -2.14 14.89
C ALA A 107 23.49 -1.69 16.36
N ALA A 108 22.31 -1.43 16.94
CA ALA A 108 22.16 -1.08 18.35
C ALA A 108 22.44 -2.29 19.26
N GLN A 109 21.95 -3.47 18.88
CA GLN A 109 22.18 -4.72 19.61
C GLN A 109 23.65 -5.12 19.62
N ILE A 110 24.35 -5.02 18.48
CA ILE A 110 25.81 -5.26 18.41
C ILE A 110 26.59 -4.32 19.37
N LYS A 111 26.18 -3.05 19.45
CA LYS A 111 26.79 -2.08 20.38
C LYS A 111 26.50 -2.42 21.84
N LEU A 112 25.28 -2.86 22.14
CA LEU A 112 24.87 -3.25 23.48
C LEU A 112 25.61 -4.52 23.94
N ASP A 113 25.79 -5.51 23.06
CA ASP A 113 26.57 -6.71 23.34
C ASP A 113 28.03 -6.38 23.69
N SER A 114 28.57 -5.34 23.04
CA SER A 114 29.93 -4.83 23.33
C SER A 114 30.01 -4.02 24.63
N ASN A 115 28.89 -3.47 25.13
CA ASN A 115 28.84 -2.71 26.38
C ASN A 115 27.50 -2.91 27.14
N PRO A 116 27.33 -4.07 27.81
CA PRO A 116 26.02 -4.49 28.37
C PRO A 116 25.48 -3.63 29.53
N HIS A 117 26.34 -2.82 30.15
CA HIS A 117 26.00 -2.02 31.33
C HIS A 117 25.61 -0.57 30.99
N SER A 118 25.64 -0.18 29.72
CA SER A 118 25.20 1.15 29.31
C SER A 118 23.67 1.26 29.32
N ASN A 119 23.15 2.09 30.22
CA ASN A 119 21.70 2.37 30.27
C ASN A 119 21.20 3.10 29.02
N GLU A 120 22.01 4.00 28.46
CA GLU A 120 21.67 4.74 27.25
C GLU A 120 21.46 3.79 26.05
N LEU A 121 22.36 2.82 25.86
CA LEU A 121 22.23 1.84 24.78
C LEU A 121 20.99 0.95 24.95
N ARG A 122 20.61 0.63 26.19
CA ARG A 122 19.39 -0.15 26.48
C ARG A 122 18.12 0.64 26.22
N GLU A 123 18.12 1.93 26.54
CA GLU A 123 16.99 2.81 26.25
C GLU A 123 16.82 3.01 24.74
N ASP A 124 17.90 3.27 24.02
CA ASP A 124 17.92 3.36 22.56
C ASP A 124 17.42 2.07 21.89
N GLU A 125 17.89 0.91 22.35
CA GLU A 125 17.47 -0.40 21.85
C GLU A 125 15.98 -0.66 22.10
N SER A 126 15.48 -0.32 23.29
CA SER A 126 14.06 -0.40 23.63
C SER A 126 13.18 0.48 22.72
N HIS A 127 13.63 1.71 22.45
CA HIS A 127 12.94 2.62 21.52
C HIS A 127 12.92 2.08 20.10
N LEU A 128 14.06 1.55 19.62
CA LEU A 128 14.16 0.94 18.29
C LEU A 128 13.30 -0.32 18.16
N LEU A 129 13.29 -1.19 19.19
CA LEU A 129 12.42 -2.37 19.24
C LEU A 129 10.96 -1.99 19.14
N LYS A 130 10.51 -1.01 19.91
CA LYS A 130 9.13 -0.52 19.86
C LYS A 130 8.79 0.01 18.46
N ALA A 131 9.65 0.86 17.89
CA ALA A 131 9.43 1.42 16.57
C ALA A 131 9.42 0.36 15.46
N PHE A 132 10.26 -0.68 15.59
CA PHE A 132 10.33 -1.82 14.69
C PHE A 132 9.05 -2.66 14.75
N ASN A 133 8.60 -3.01 15.96
CA ASN A 133 7.35 -3.74 16.16
C ASN A 133 6.14 -2.98 15.61
N ASP A 134 6.06 -1.66 15.83
CA ASP A 134 5.01 -0.82 15.25
C ASP A 134 5.04 -0.83 13.72
N ALA A 135 6.23 -0.80 13.11
CA ALA A 135 6.38 -0.87 11.66
C ALA A 135 6.00 -2.24 11.08
N LEU A 136 6.35 -3.34 11.77
CA LEU A 136 5.93 -4.69 11.39
C LEU A 136 4.40 -4.83 11.41
N LEU A 137 3.75 -4.32 12.46
CA LEU A 137 2.28 -4.35 12.57
C LEU A 137 1.61 -3.55 11.43
N ASP A 138 2.18 -2.41 11.03
CA ASP A 138 1.69 -1.66 9.88
C ASP A 138 1.81 -2.47 8.58
N GLU A 139 2.96 -3.10 8.35
CA GLU A 139 3.22 -3.92 7.17
C GLU A 139 2.31 -5.14 7.12
N GLU A 140 2.16 -5.85 8.24
CA GLU A 140 1.27 -7.00 8.38
C GLU A 140 -0.17 -6.63 8.02
N ARG A 141 -0.70 -5.54 8.58
CA ARG A 141 -2.05 -5.04 8.26
C ARG A 141 -2.20 -4.69 6.78
N PHE A 142 -1.19 -4.07 6.20
CA PHE A 142 -1.18 -3.72 4.78
C PHE A 142 -1.18 -4.97 3.89
N LEU A 143 -0.32 -5.94 4.18
CA LEU A 143 -0.20 -7.19 3.43
C LEU A 143 -1.42 -8.08 3.61
N GLY A 144 -1.96 -8.20 4.83
CA GLY A 144 -3.17 -8.97 5.12
C GLY A 144 -4.39 -8.48 4.34
N GLN A 145 -4.55 -7.17 4.20
CA GLN A 145 -5.59 -6.61 3.33
C GLN A 145 -5.31 -6.85 1.84
N LYS A 146 -4.03 -6.85 1.44
CA LYS A 146 -3.62 -7.07 0.04
C LYS A 146 -3.84 -8.52 -0.41
N SER A 147 -3.55 -9.48 0.46
CA SER A 147 -3.76 -10.92 0.24
C SER A 147 -5.20 -11.38 0.48
N LYS A 148 -6.08 -10.49 0.98
CA LYS A 148 -7.48 -10.80 1.34
C LYS A 148 -7.60 -11.93 2.38
N ILE A 149 -6.60 -12.09 3.25
CA ILE A 149 -6.58 -13.16 4.27
C ILE A 149 -7.82 -13.11 5.16
N GLU A 150 -8.23 -11.91 5.59
CA GLU A 150 -9.42 -11.77 6.44
C GLU A 150 -10.69 -12.25 5.73
N TRP A 151 -10.88 -11.90 4.45
CA TRP A 151 -12.04 -12.36 3.67
C TRP A 151 -12.10 -13.88 3.53
N LEU A 152 -10.95 -14.54 3.38
CA LEU A 152 -10.89 -16.01 3.35
C LEU A 152 -11.27 -16.64 4.70
N ARG A 153 -11.14 -15.91 5.80
CA ARG A 153 -11.48 -16.38 7.15
C ARG A 153 -12.95 -16.15 7.51
N VAL A 154 -13.56 -15.03 7.06
CA VAL A 154 -14.95 -14.68 7.42
C VAL A 154 -16.01 -15.19 6.44
N GLY A 155 -15.63 -15.60 5.21
CA GLY A 155 -16.56 -16.12 4.19
C GLY A 155 -17.10 -15.03 3.26
#